data_AF-A0A7S2QYD4-F1
#
_entry.id   AF-A0A7S2QYD4-F1
#
_cell.length_a   1.000
_cell.length_b   1.000
_cell.length_c   1.000
_cell.angle_alpha   90.00
_cell.angle_beta   90.00
_cell.angle_gamma   90.00
#
_symmetry.space_group_name_H-M   'P 1'
#
loop_
_entity.id
_entity.type
_entity.pdbx_description
1 polymer ?
#
loop_
_entity_poly.entity_id
_entity_poly.type
_entity_poly.pdbx_seq_one_letter_code
_entity_poly.pdbx_strand_id
1 'polypeptide(L)'
;DSGTLSTPWKTHAGWMPPDPKDDAAWWALFGVGLDAEAPSVLRHYVLHPVSVDLFYHRKGKKEVSESPNSPRQIFDLRFQDARVALSRKQYFSLMRLLDVFNQFRMRLPHAELRPKVRVKANVQAWWAYAVGALVKRQKKVSGRINWRDIQHASRQRRSYLSMYIAEGGAVSDEITQSVRDIECELDFEVALAWRCIAHSLTRGIPEQEYPSLAAQARAQVKDAIARESAPRSSYSLLPWRWSSKKEAENSIAEDSDLQMTDSDWSKLDEVMGVSASVEDEGDLSALGIEFKGQMRRVSWELKDHDEHNVERLVMSSSMRGAHIASKSYGDHAETTLSIDAWTCDTTSERILVSGESGASALKVEHHSYPLEHELDASVDVKVAPVYIIFEHGTIDQLTNFFSSTDTPQANLTSLQDQAVE
;
A
#
# COMPACT_ATOMS: atom_id res chain seq x y z
N ASP A 1 0.89 -26.78 -30.04
CA ASP A 1 -0.27 -26.45 -29.18
C ASP A 1 0.15 -25.72 -27.92
N SER A 2 0.35 -24.41 -28.06
CA SER A 2 0.91 -23.48 -27.08
C SER A 2 -0.17 -22.49 -26.61
N GLY A 3 -1.07 -22.95 -25.75
CA GLY A 3 -2.28 -22.17 -25.41
C GLY A 3 -2.86 -22.43 -24.03
N THR A 4 -2.04 -22.64 -23.00
CA THR A 4 -2.57 -22.64 -21.63
C THR A 4 -2.72 -21.20 -21.14
N LEU A 5 -3.91 -20.63 -21.38
CA LEU A 5 -4.45 -19.49 -20.66
C LEU A 5 -4.25 -19.72 -19.16
N SER A 6 -3.35 -18.94 -18.56
CA SER A 6 -3.18 -18.89 -17.11
C SER A 6 -4.44 -18.27 -16.51
N THR A 7 -5.40 -19.09 -16.09
CA THR A 7 -6.47 -18.63 -15.20
C THR A 7 -5.91 -18.53 -13.78
N PRO A 8 -5.73 -17.32 -13.22
CA PRO A 8 -5.13 -17.14 -11.89
C PRO A 8 -6.03 -17.70 -10.79
N TRP A 9 -7.31 -17.92 -11.11
CA TRP A 9 -8.37 -18.35 -10.21
C TRP A 9 -8.98 -19.63 -10.79
N LYS A 10 -9.07 -20.69 -9.99
CA LYS A 10 -9.96 -21.80 -10.31
C LYS A 10 -11.38 -21.28 -10.07
N THR A 11 -12.13 -21.02 -11.14
CA THR A 11 -13.57 -20.79 -11.01
C THR A 11 -14.19 -22.05 -10.40
N HIS A 12 -15.01 -21.88 -9.37
CA HIS A 12 -15.72 -23.00 -8.76
C HIS A 12 -16.59 -23.66 -9.84
N ALA A 13 -16.65 -24.99 -9.87
CA ALA A 13 -17.50 -25.70 -10.82
C ALA A 13 -18.96 -25.27 -10.60
N GLY A 14 -19.51 -24.50 -11.55
CA GLY A 14 -20.87 -23.97 -11.50
C GLY A 14 -20.98 -22.44 -11.36
N TRP A 15 -19.90 -21.69 -11.14
CA TRP A 15 -19.97 -20.23 -11.19
C TRP A 15 -19.65 -19.72 -12.60
N MET A 16 -20.68 -19.21 -13.28
CA MET A 16 -20.54 -18.43 -14.51
C MET A 16 -20.88 -16.97 -14.18
N PRO A 17 -20.00 -16.00 -14.49
CA PRO A 17 -20.37 -14.60 -14.37
C PRO A 17 -21.57 -14.33 -15.29
N PRO A 18 -22.52 -13.46 -14.89
CA PRO A 18 -23.60 -13.04 -15.76
C PRO A 18 -23.06 -12.44 -17.07
N ASP A 19 -23.87 -12.47 -18.13
CA ASP A 19 -23.55 -11.72 -19.35
C ASP A 19 -23.35 -10.23 -18.99
N PRO A 20 -22.28 -9.56 -19.44
CA PRO A 20 -22.07 -8.14 -19.22
C PRO A 20 -23.27 -7.24 -19.61
N LYS A 21 -24.16 -7.72 -20.47
CA LYS A 21 -25.38 -6.99 -20.90
C LYS A 21 -26.60 -7.23 -20.01
N ASP A 22 -26.52 -8.15 -19.07
CA ASP A 22 -27.62 -8.47 -18.16
C ASP A 22 -27.55 -7.60 -16.90
N ASP A 23 -28.05 -6.37 -17.02
CA ASP A 23 -28.08 -5.38 -15.94
C ASP A 23 -28.83 -5.91 -14.70
N ALA A 24 -29.86 -6.73 -14.88
CA ALA A 24 -30.65 -7.28 -13.78
C ALA A 24 -29.87 -8.32 -12.97
N ALA A 25 -29.10 -9.19 -13.62
CA ALA A 25 -28.26 -10.16 -12.94
C ALA A 25 -27.09 -9.50 -12.20
N TRP A 26 -26.49 -8.46 -12.77
CA TRP A 26 -25.46 -7.67 -12.07
C TRP A 26 -26.03 -6.87 -10.90
N TRP A 27 -27.23 -6.32 -11.06
CA TRP A 27 -27.95 -5.66 -9.97
C TRP A 27 -28.32 -6.64 -8.85
N ALA A 28 -28.70 -7.88 -9.17
CA ALA A 28 -28.97 -8.90 -8.14
C ALA A 28 -27.72 -9.30 -7.34
N LEU A 29 -26.53 -9.24 -7.94
CA LEU A 29 -25.26 -9.54 -7.28
C LEU A 29 -24.73 -8.36 -6.44
N PHE A 30 -24.73 -7.15 -7.01
CA PHE A 30 -24.09 -5.98 -6.41
C PHE A 30 -25.08 -4.96 -5.82
N GLY A 31 -26.29 -4.85 -6.38
CA GLY A 31 -27.33 -3.92 -5.96
C GLY A 31 -27.89 -4.19 -4.56
N VAL A 32 -27.90 -5.45 -4.12
CA VAL A 32 -28.28 -5.84 -2.75
C VAL A 32 -27.39 -5.17 -1.68
N GLY A 33 -26.19 -4.70 -2.03
CA GLY A 33 -25.32 -3.95 -1.12
C GLY A 33 -25.57 -2.43 -1.09
N LEU A 34 -26.38 -1.91 -2.02
CA LEU A 34 -26.65 -0.48 -2.18
C LEU A 34 -27.97 -0.06 -1.51
N ASP A 35 -28.90 -0.98 -1.35
CA ASP A 35 -30.16 -0.74 -0.65
C ASP A 35 -29.96 -0.79 0.87
N ALA A 36 -30.27 0.30 1.57
CA ALA A 36 -30.18 0.38 3.04
C ALA A 36 -31.10 -0.63 3.77
N GLU A 37 -32.12 -1.15 3.09
CA GLU A 37 -33.10 -2.11 3.61
C GLU A 37 -32.77 -3.57 3.26
N ALA A 38 -31.66 -3.84 2.59
CA ALA A 38 -31.28 -5.21 2.24
C ALA A 38 -31.15 -6.06 3.52
N PRO A 39 -31.79 -7.25 3.56
CA PRO A 39 -31.78 -8.06 4.77
C PRO A 39 -30.34 -8.47 5.11
N SER A 40 -29.89 -8.01 6.27
CA SER A 40 -28.59 -8.31 6.88
C SER A 40 -28.30 -9.81 7.05
N VAL A 41 -29.31 -10.65 6.84
CA VAL A 41 -29.26 -12.12 6.89
C VAL A 41 -28.47 -12.74 5.72
N LEU A 42 -28.28 -12.02 4.61
CA LEU A 42 -27.58 -12.55 3.42
C LEU A 42 -26.05 -12.51 3.52
N ARG A 43 -25.47 -11.76 4.47
CA ARG A 43 -24.01 -11.56 4.56
C ARG A 43 -23.52 -11.62 5.99
N HIS A 44 -22.47 -12.41 6.21
CA HIS A 44 -21.74 -12.43 7.48
C HIS A 44 -20.60 -11.41 7.42
N TYR A 45 -20.82 -10.23 8.00
CA TYR A 45 -19.82 -9.16 8.05
C TYR A 45 -18.74 -9.49 9.07
N VAL A 46 -17.46 -9.44 8.65
CA VAL A 46 -16.33 -9.46 9.59
C VAL A 46 -16.16 -8.10 10.25
N LEU A 47 -16.22 -7.04 9.44
CA LEU A 47 -16.28 -5.65 9.87
C LEU A 47 -17.66 -5.11 9.50
N HIS A 48 -18.44 -4.71 10.49
CA HIS A 48 -19.71 -4.02 10.26
C HIS A 48 -19.47 -2.63 9.65
N PRO A 49 -20.48 -2.03 8.99
CA PRO A 49 -20.34 -0.69 8.42
C PRO A 49 -19.78 0.31 9.45
N VAL A 50 -18.69 0.99 9.09
CA VAL A 50 -18.02 2.00 9.93
C VAL A 50 -18.00 3.33 9.17
N SER A 51 -18.36 4.40 9.86
CA SER A 51 -18.21 5.77 9.37
C SER A 51 -16.91 6.37 9.90
N VAL A 52 -16.13 6.97 9.00
CA VAL A 52 -14.83 7.60 9.30
C VAL A 52 -14.78 8.96 8.65
N ASP A 53 -14.54 10.00 9.45
CA ASP A 53 -14.22 11.32 8.93
C ASP A 53 -12.71 11.46 8.85
N LEU A 54 -12.18 11.74 7.66
CA LEU A 54 -10.75 11.98 7.41
C LEU A 54 -10.55 13.45 7.04
N PHE A 55 -9.81 14.17 7.88
CA PHE A 55 -9.32 15.51 7.56
C PHE A 55 -7.83 15.41 7.21
N TYR A 56 -7.51 15.77 5.97
CA TYR A 56 -6.13 15.85 5.51
C TYR A 56 -5.74 17.30 5.31
N HIS A 57 -4.69 17.74 6.00
CA HIS A 57 -4.11 19.06 5.82
C HIS A 57 -2.67 18.91 5.35
N ARG A 58 -2.34 19.54 4.22
CA ARG A 58 -0.99 19.54 3.64
C ARG A 58 -0.56 20.97 3.37
N LYS A 59 0.57 21.37 3.94
CA LYS A 59 1.20 22.66 3.66
C LYS A 59 1.98 22.62 2.34
N GLY A 60 1.86 23.69 1.56
CA GLY A 60 2.56 23.87 0.28
C GLY A 60 4.08 23.99 0.46
N LYS A 61 4.87 23.78 -0.61
CA LYS A 61 6.35 23.98 -0.59
C LYS A 61 6.76 25.40 -0.17
N LYS A 62 5.92 26.40 -0.46
CA LYS A 62 6.17 27.83 -0.20
C LYS A 62 5.60 28.33 1.12
N GLU A 63 4.82 27.50 1.81
CA GLU A 63 4.29 27.82 3.14
C GLU A 63 5.38 27.48 4.16
N VAL A 64 6.32 28.41 4.34
CA VAL A 64 7.34 28.33 5.39
C VAL A 64 6.61 28.27 6.72
N SER A 65 6.77 27.17 7.44
CA SER A 65 6.28 27.08 8.80
C SER A 65 7.07 28.05 9.68
N GLU A 66 6.40 29.05 10.23
CA GLU A 66 7.00 30.01 11.18
C GLU A 66 7.59 29.32 12.42
N SER A 67 7.18 28.09 12.72
CA SER A 67 7.76 27.24 13.75
C SER A 67 8.56 26.07 13.15
N PRO A 68 9.80 25.83 13.62
CA PRO A 68 10.66 24.73 13.14
C PRO A 68 10.13 23.32 13.45
N ASN A 69 9.03 23.20 14.23
CA ASN A 69 8.47 21.93 14.71
C ASN A 69 7.01 21.74 14.27
N SER A 70 6.59 22.34 13.16
CA SER A 70 5.21 22.21 12.64
C SER A 70 5.13 21.11 11.58
N PRO A 71 4.18 20.16 11.68
CA PRO A 71 4.08 19.06 10.73
C PRO A 71 3.55 19.61 9.40
N ARG A 72 4.16 19.18 8.29
CA ARG A 72 3.73 19.59 6.95
C ARG A 72 2.48 18.85 6.51
N GLN A 73 2.29 17.64 7.01
CA GLN A 73 1.12 16.81 6.73
C GLN A 73 0.45 16.41 8.04
N ILE A 74 -0.85 16.67 8.12
CA ILE A 74 -1.68 16.30 9.26
C ILE A 74 -2.80 15.40 8.74
N PHE A 75 -2.91 14.22 9.34
CA PHE A 75 -4.00 13.27 9.14
C PHE A 75 -4.81 13.21 10.43
N ASP A 76 -6.05 13.69 10.42
CA ASP A 76 -6.99 13.59 11.55
C ASP A 76 -8.14 12.66 11.16
N LEU A 77 -8.15 11.46 11.74
CA LEU A 77 -9.12 10.40 11.53
C LEU A 77 -10.05 10.30 12.73
N ARG A 78 -11.35 10.47 12.51
CA ARG A 78 -12.38 10.34 13.54
C ARG A 78 -13.30 9.19 13.20
N PHE A 79 -13.10 8.09 13.91
CA PHE A 79 -13.95 6.92 13.85
C PHE A 79 -15.11 7.08 14.85
N GLN A 80 -16.32 6.75 14.43
CA GLN A 80 -17.46 6.68 15.33
C GLN A 80 -17.35 5.42 16.20
N ASP A 81 -18.05 4.36 15.81
CA ASP A 81 -18.00 3.05 16.45
C ASP A 81 -17.61 1.99 15.41
N ALA A 82 -16.68 1.11 15.77
CA ALA A 82 -16.27 -0.02 14.95
C ALA A 82 -16.70 -1.32 15.63
N ARG A 83 -17.37 -2.20 14.88
CA ARG A 83 -17.75 -3.53 15.36
C ARG A 83 -17.15 -4.58 14.44
N VAL A 84 -16.29 -5.41 15.01
CA VAL A 84 -15.70 -6.58 14.37
C VAL A 84 -16.37 -7.82 14.96
N ALA A 85 -16.98 -8.65 14.12
CA ALA A 85 -17.61 -9.89 14.54
C ALA A 85 -17.05 -11.04 13.72
N LEU A 86 -16.46 -12.03 14.38
CA LEU A 86 -15.80 -13.16 13.74
C LEU A 86 -16.47 -14.46 14.20
N SER A 87 -17.05 -15.18 13.25
CA SER A 87 -17.44 -16.56 13.51
C SER A 87 -16.22 -17.48 13.50
N ARG A 88 -16.28 -18.63 14.18
CA ARG A 88 -15.19 -19.62 14.20
C ARG A 88 -14.78 -20.06 12.79
N LYS A 89 -15.76 -20.30 11.91
CA LYS A 89 -15.53 -20.64 10.50
C LYS A 89 -14.82 -19.50 9.74
N GLN A 90 -15.21 -18.25 9.99
CA GLN A 90 -14.56 -17.07 9.41
C GLN A 90 -13.14 -16.90 9.93
N TYR A 91 -12.88 -17.15 11.22
CA TYR A 91 -11.54 -17.07 11.81
C TYR A 91 -10.57 -18.01 11.08
N PHE A 92 -10.88 -19.30 10.96
CA PHE A 92 -10.01 -20.25 10.26
C PHE A 92 -9.88 -19.94 8.76
N SER A 93 -10.95 -19.46 8.12
CA SER A 93 -10.90 -19.02 6.73
C SER A 93 -10.00 -17.80 6.55
N LEU A 94 -10.04 -16.85 7.47
CA LEU A 94 -9.20 -15.66 7.48
C LEU A 94 -7.74 -16.03 7.75
N MET A 95 -7.46 -16.93 8.69
CA MET A 95 -6.10 -17.43 8.91
C MET A 95 -5.53 -18.08 7.65
N ARG A 96 -6.31 -18.93 6.98
CA ARG A 96 -5.92 -19.53 5.69
C ARG A 96 -5.73 -18.48 4.59
N LEU A 97 -6.55 -17.44 4.57
CA LEU A 97 -6.41 -16.32 3.63
C LEU A 97 -5.11 -15.56 3.89
N LEU A 98 -4.78 -15.27 5.15
CA LEU A 98 -3.53 -14.63 5.54
C LEU A 98 -2.32 -15.48 5.15
N ASP A 99 -2.38 -16.80 5.28
CA ASP A 99 -1.33 -17.70 4.82
C ASP A 99 -1.14 -17.62 3.29
N VAL A 100 -2.23 -17.64 2.53
CA VAL A 100 -2.19 -17.51 1.07
C VAL A 100 -1.68 -16.12 0.67
N PHE A 101 -2.07 -15.07 1.40
CA PHE A 101 -1.58 -13.71 1.16
C PHE A 101 -0.09 -13.58 1.48
N ASN A 102 0.38 -14.21 2.55
CA ASN A 102 1.81 -14.26 2.86
C ASN A 102 2.58 -15.01 1.77
N GLN A 103 2.09 -16.16 1.31
CA GLN A 103 2.68 -16.87 0.17
C GLN A 103 2.69 -16.02 -1.11
N PHE A 104 1.61 -15.26 -1.36
CA PHE A 104 1.53 -14.34 -2.48
C PHE A 104 2.59 -13.23 -2.36
N ARG A 105 2.68 -12.58 -1.20
CA ARG A 105 3.65 -11.51 -0.91
C ARG A 105 5.09 -12.00 -1.06
N MET A 106 5.38 -13.21 -0.57
CA MET A 106 6.71 -13.83 -0.71
C MET A 106 7.03 -14.21 -2.16
N ARG A 107 6.02 -14.56 -2.95
CA ARG A 107 6.17 -14.92 -4.36
C ARG A 107 6.30 -13.70 -5.28
N LEU A 108 5.60 -12.61 -4.99
CA LEU A 108 5.44 -11.48 -5.90
C LEU A 108 6.77 -10.91 -6.43
N PRO A 109 7.83 -10.68 -5.60
CA PRO A 109 9.12 -10.16 -6.07
C PRO A 109 9.92 -11.12 -6.97
N HIS A 110 9.50 -12.39 -7.03
CA HIS A 110 10.17 -13.46 -7.78
C HIS A 110 9.27 -14.05 -8.85
N ALA A 111 8.17 -13.37 -9.22
CA ALA A 111 7.18 -13.90 -10.15
C ALA A 111 7.77 -14.22 -11.54
N GLU A 112 8.77 -13.46 -11.99
CA GLU A 112 9.50 -13.66 -13.25
C GLU A 112 10.23 -15.00 -13.32
N LEU A 113 10.80 -15.44 -12.20
CA LEU A 113 11.59 -16.67 -12.11
C LEU A 113 10.70 -17.93 -12.12
N ARG A 114 9.37 -17.76 -12.01
CA ARG A 114 8.44 -18.86 -11.79
C ARG A 114 8.30 -19.73 -13.05
N PRO A 115 8.53 -21.04 -12.97
CA PRO A 115 8.31 -21.94 -14.10
C PRO A 115 6.83 -21.98 -14.48
N LYS A 116 6.54 -21.92 -15.79
CA LYS A 116 5.17 -22.05 -16.34
C LYS A 116 4.65 -23.50 -16.37
N VAL A 117 5.45 -24.45 -15.89
CA VAL A 117 5.17 -25.89 -15.90
C VAL A 117 4.69 -26.38 -14.53
N ARG A 118 3.87 -27.44 -14.50
CA ARG A 118 3.44 -28.07 -13.24
C ARG A 118 4.64 -28.60 -12.45
N VAL A 119 4.56 -28.58 -11.12
CA VAL A 119 5.65 -29.04 -10.22
C VAL A 119 6.13 -30.45 -10.59
N LYS A 120 5.20 -31.39 -10.77
CA LYS A 120 5.52 -32.78 -11.13
C LYS A 120 6.10 -32.95 -12.54
N ALA A 121 5.88 -31.98 -13.44
CA ALA A 121 6.34 -32.09 -14.82
C ALA A 121 7.84 -31.74 -14.96
N ASN A 122 8.35 -30.80 -14.15
CA ASN A 122 9.77 -30.47 -14.13
C ASN A 122 10.18 -29.99 -12.74
N VAL A 123 10.50 -30.94 -11.87
CA VAL A 123 10.87 -30.66 -10.47
C VAL A 123 12.17 -29.82 -10.40
N GLN A 124 13.10 -30.01 -11.34
CA GLN A 124 14.36 -29.27 -11.38
C GLN A 124 14.16 -27.77 -11.62
N ALA A 125 13.26 -27.40 -12.53
CA ALA A 125 12.92 -25.99 -12.78
C ALA A 125 12.34 -25.32 -11.52
N TRP A 126 11.55 -26.04 -10.74
CA TRP A 126 11.00 -25.54 -9.48
C TRP A 126 12.06 -25.39 -8.38
N TRP A 127 13.05 -26.29 -8.34
CA TRP A 127 14.22 -26.12 -7.46
C TRP A 127 15.10 -24.95 -7.88
N ALA A 128 15.37 -24.78 -9.18
CA ALA A 128 16.11 -23.64 -9.70
C ALA A 128 15.41 -22.31 -9.35
N TYR A 129 14.08 -22.27 -9.47
CA TYR A 129 13.27 -21.16 -9.01
C TYR A 129 13.41 -20.89 -7.50
N ALA A 130 13.29 -21.92 -6.66
CA ALA A 130 13.41 -21.78 -5.22
C ALA A 130 14.79 -21.23 -4.79
N VAL A 131 15.86 -21.79 -5.36
CA VAL A 131 17.23 -21.31 -5.12
C VAL A 131 17.42 -19.88 -5.64
N GLY A 132 16.94 -19.58 -6.85
CA GLY A 132 17.03 -18.24 -7.43
C GLY A 132 16.31 -17.17 -6.61
N ALA A 133 15.12 -17.48 -6.10
CA ALA A 133 14.37 -16.61 -5.20
C ALA A 133 15.12 -16.35 -3.88
N LEU A 134 15.67 -17.40 -3.26
CA LEU A 134 16.47 -17.27 -2.03
C LEU A 134 17.72 -16.42 -2.24
N VAL A 135 18.47 -16.64 -3.32
CA VAL A 135 19.67 -15.85 -3.65
C VAL A 135 19.31 -14.40 -3.91
N LYS A 136 18.25 -14.10 -4.70
CA LYS A 136 17.81 -12.72 -4.96
C LYS A 136 17.38 -12.02 -3.67
N ARG A 137 16.66 -12.73 -2.78
CA ARG A 137 16.28 -12.22 -1.45
C ARG A 137 17.50 -11.94 -0.58
N GLN A 138 18.43 -12.89 -0.48
CA GLN A 138 19.65 -12.74 0.32
C GLN A 138 20.52 -11.58 -0.17
N LYS A 139 20.66 -11.40 -1.50
CA LYS A 139 21.34 -10.23 -2.07
C LYS A 139 20.68 -8.91 -1.64
N LYS A 140 19.35 -8.84 -1.68
CA LYS A 140 18.59 -7.65 -1.26
C LYS A 140 18.75 -7.34 0.24
N VAL A 141 18.71 -8.36 1.10
CA VAL A 141 18.86 -8.20 2.55
C VAL A 141 20.31 -7.90 2.95
N SER A 142 21.28 -8.59 2.37
CA SER A 142 22.69 -8.44 2.74
C SER A 142 23.36 -7.21 2.15
N GLY A 143 22.74 -6.54 1.17
CA GLY A 143 23.35 -5.44 0.41
C GLY A 143 24.63 -5.84 -0.33
N ARG A 144 24.93 -7.14 -0.45
CA ARG A 144 26.17 -7.63 -1.06
C ARG A 144 26.05 -7.56 -2.57
N ILE A 145 26.75 -6.59 -3.16
CA ILE A 145 26.85 -6.43 -4.60
C ILE A 145 28.17 -7.04 -5.08
N ASN A 146 28.10 -7.93 -6.07
CA ASN A 146 29.31 -8.47 -6.69
C ASN A 146 29.82 -7.49 -7.75
N TRP A 147 31.14 -7.31 -7.85
CA TRP A 147 31.75 -6.44 -8.87
C TRP A 147 31.33 -6.80 -10.30
N ARG A 148 31.13 -8.09 -10.58
CA ARG A 148 30.61 -8.55 -11.88
C ARG A 148 29.20 -8.01 -12.16
N ASP A 149 28.34 -7.97 -11.15
CA ASP A 149 26.97 -7.46 -11.26
C ASP A 149 27.00 -5.94 -11.52
N ILE A 150 27.88 -5.19 -10.83
CA ILE A 150 28.10 -3.74 -11.06
C ILE A 150 28.60 -3.50 -12.49
N GLN A 151 29.57 -4.28 -12.94
CA GLN A 151 30.14 -4.15 -14.27
C GLN A 151 29.08 -4.44 -15.35
N HIS A 152 28.26 -5.47 -15.15
CA HIS A 152 27.15 -5.80 -16.05
C HIS A 152 26.12 -4.67 -16.11
N ALA A 153 25.63 -4.20 -14.96
CA ALA A 153 24.69 -3.09 -14.87
C ALA A 153 25.25 -1.80 -15.50
N SER A 154 26.55 -1.52 -15.30
CA SER A 154 27.22 -0.37 -15.92
C SER A 154 27.27 -0.48 -17.45
N ARG A 155 27.52 -1.68 -18.00
CA ARG A 155 27.51 -1.93 -19.44
C ARG A 155 26.10 -1.80 -20.02
N GLN A 156 25.11 -2.41 -19.35
CA GLN A 156 23.70 -2.29 -19.74
C GLN A 156 23.25 -0.82 -19.72
N ARG A 157 23.54 -0.06 -18.66
CA ARG A 157 23.21 1.37 -18.60
C ARG A 157 23.84 2.17 -19.74
N ARG A 158 25.12 1.94 -20.05
CA ARG A 158 25.78 2.64 -21.17
C ARG A 158 25.14 2.30 -22.52
N SER A 159 24.87 1.02 -22.76
CA SER A 159 24.21 0.56 -23.99
C SER A 159 22.80 1.14 -24.09
N TYR A 160 22.00 1.03 -23.03
CA TYR A 160 20.67 1.60 -22.93
C TYR A 160 20.67 3.10 -23.23
N LEU A 161 21.52 3.88 -22.53
CA LEU A 161 21.59 5.32 -22.74
C LEU A 161 22.01 5.67 -24.16
N SER A 162 23.01 4.98 -24.72
CA SER A 162 23.47 5.21 -26.09
C SER A 162 22.38 4.96 -27.13
N MET A 163 21.54 3.94 -26.94
CA MET A 163 20.43 3.61 -27.82
C MET A 163 19.26 4.57 -27.65
N TYR A 164 18.94 4.95 -26.41
CA TYR A 164 17.80 5.80 -26.09
C TYR A 164 17.99 7.25 -26.57
N ILE A 165 19.24 7.75 -26.60
CA ILE A 165 19.59 9.08 -27.10
C ILE A 165 20.04 9.09 -28.57
N ALA A 166 20.17 7.92 -29.21
CA ALA A 166 20.63 7.82 -30.59
C ALA A 166 19.68 8.57 -31.54
N GLU A 167 20.27 9.34 -32.46
CA GLU A 167 19.53 10.01 -33.53
C GLU A 167 18.85 8.97 -34.42
N GLY A 168 17.55 9.17 -34.71
CA GLY A 168 16.72 8.18 -35.41
C GLY A 168 16.37 6.92 -34.62
N GLY A 169 16.73 6.84 -33.34
CA GLY A 169 16.37 5.71 -32.47
C GLY A 169 14.86 5.48 -32.38
N ALA A 170 14.05 6.54 -32.49
CA ALA A 170 12.57 6.45 -32.45
C ALA A 170 11.94 5.87 -33.73
N VAL A 171 12.69 5.85 -34.83
CA VAL A 171 12.24 5.32 -36.13
C VAL A 171 12.71 3.88 -36.32
N SER A 172 13.74 3.46 -35.59
CA SER A 172 14.26 2.09 -35.64
C SER A 172 13.49 1.16 -34.71
N ASP A 173 12.76 0.21 -35.31
CA ASP A 173 12.07 -0.85 -34.57
C ASP A 173 13.05 -1.74 -33.79
N GLU A 174 14.26 -1.96 -34.32
CA GLU A 174 15.30 -2.76 -33.67
C GLU A 174 15.81 -2.11 -32.38
N ILE A 175 16.06 -0.79 -32.43
CA ILE A 175 16.49 -0.01 -31.26
C ILE A 175 15.35 0.05 -30.23
N THR A 176 14.13 0.30 -30.69
CA THR A 176 12.94 0.36 -29.82
C THR A 176 12.69 -0.98 -29.12
N GLN A 177 12.83 -2.10 -29.83
CA GLN A 177 12.67 -3.43 -29.25
C GLN A 177 13.81 -3.74 -28.27
N SER A 178 15.06 -3.43 -28.62
CA SER A 178 16.22 -3.64 -27.74
C SER A 178 16.13 -2.86 -26.43
N VAL A 179 15.64 -1.61 -26.49
CA VAL A 179 15.36 -0.79 -25.30
C VAL A 179 14.28 -1.44 -24.43
N ARG A 180 13.18 -1.91 -25.04
CA ARG A 180 12.10 -2.60 -24.31
C ARG A 180 12.57 -3.89 -23.66
N ASP A 181 13.40 -4.68 -24.34
CA ASP A 181 13.93 -5.93 -23.81
C ASP A 181 14.80 -5.67 -22.58
N ILE A 182 15.63 -4.61 -22.62
CA ILE A 182 16.39 -4.17 -21.44
C ILE A 182 15.45 -3.72 -20.32
N GLU A 183 14.43 -2.90 -20.60
CA GLU A 183 13.48 -2.42 -19.59
C GLU A 183 12.65 -3.54 -18.96
N CYS A 184 12.34 -4.61 -19.70
CA CYS A 184 11.66 -5.78 -19.16
C CYS A 184 12.47 -6.54 -18.10
N GLU A 185 13.79 -6.35 -18.07
CA GLU A 185 14.68 -6.95 -17.06
C GLU A 185 14.96 -6.03 -15.86
N LEU A 186 14.60 -4.74 -15.95
CA LEU A 186 14.89 -3.73 -14.94
C LEU A 186 13.71 -3.55 -13.98
N ASP A 187 14.03 -3.26 -12.70
CA ASP A 187 13.04 -2.73 -11.77
C ASP A 187 12.53 -1.36 -12.29
N PHE A 188 11.25 -1.07 -12.05
CA PHE A 188 10.58 0.13 -12.56
C PHE A 188 11.31 1.42 -12.18
N GLU A 189 11.78 1.52 -10.94
CA GLU A 189 12.51 2.69 -10.43
C GLU A 189 13.85 2.88 -11.17
N VAL A 190 14.53 1.80 -11.53
CA VAL A 190 15.81 1.82 -12.25
C VAL A 190 15.59 2.25 -13.70
N ALA A 191 14.59 1.69 -14.37
CA ALA A 191 14.21 2.08 -15.73
C ALA A 191 13.82 3.57 -15.78
N LEU A 192 13.02 4.03 -14.81
CA LEU A 192 12.64 5.43 -14.69
C LEU A 192 13.87 6.34 -14.51
N ALA A 193 14.77 6.00 -13.60
CA ALA A 193 16.00 6.76 -13.38
C ALA A 193 16.84 6.87 -14.66
N TRP A 194 17.00 5.77 -15.40
CA TRP A 194 17.76 5.77 -16.65
C TRP A 194 17.10 6.61 -17.76
N ARG A 195 15.76 6.59 -17.86
CA ARG A 195 15.03 7.52 -18.75
C ARG A 195 15.27 8.97 -18.36
N CYS A 196 15.19 9.31 -17.08
CA CYS A 196 15.45 10.67 -16.59
C CYS A 196 16.87 11.15 -16.95
N ILE A 197 17.88 10.28 -16.81
CA ILE A 197 19.24 10.59 -17.23
C ILE A 197 19.32 10.80 -18.75
N ALA A 198 18.68 9.95 -19.55
CA ALA A 198 18.70 10.10 -21.00
C ALA A 198 18.01 11.39 -21.47
N HIS A 199 16.92 11.76 -20.80
CA HIS A 199 16.27 13.06 -21.00
C HIS A 199 17.23 14.20 -20.61
N SER A 200 17.85 14.18 -19.43
CA SER A 200 18.76 15.27 -19.03
C SER A 200 19.92 15.45 -20.02
N LEU A 201 20.47 14.36 -20.57
CA LEU A 201 21.55 14.40 -21.58
C LEU A 201 21.11 14.98 -22.93
N THR A 202 19.83 14.90 -23.27
CA THR A 202 19.28 15.44 -24.52
C THR A 202 18.69 16.85 -24.34
N ARG A 203 18.90 17.48 -23.17
CA ARG A 203 18.45 18.85 -22.90
C ARG A 203 19.24 19.83 -23.76
N GLY A 204 18.54 20.74 -24.46
CA GLY A 204 19.17 21.78 -25.28
C GLY A 204 19.66 21.34 -26.66
N ILE A 205 19.52 20.07 -27.03
CA ILE A 205 19.76 19.62 -28.40
C ILE A 205 18.57 20.09 -29.26
N PRO A 206 18.81 20.81 -30.37
CA PRO A 206 17.74 21.25 -31.26
C PRO A 206 17.01 20.06 -31.89
N GLU A 207 15.77 20.28 -32.31
CA GLU A 207 14.93 19.26 -32.91
C GLU A 207 15.59 18.74 -34.19
N GLN A 208 15.98 17.47 -34.18
CA GLN A 208 16.66 16.81 -35.29
C GLN A 208 15.64 16.22 -36.27
N GLU A 209 16.01 16.09 -37.54
CA GLU A 209 15.18 15.48 -38.60
C GLU A 209 14.74 14.05 -38.24
N TYR A 210 15.59 13.32 -37.48
CA TYR A 210 15.30 11.98 -36.97
C TYR A 210 15.32 11.95 -35.44
N PRO A 211 14.15 11.89 -34.77
CA PRO A 211 14.10 12.00 -33.31
C PRO A 211 14.70 10.77 -32.61
N SER A 212 15.36 11.00 -31.48
CA SER A 212 15.69 9.95 -30.51
C SER A 212 14.45 9.54 -29.71
N LEU A 213 14.49 8.39 -29.01
CA LEU A 213 13.42 7.97 -28.09
C LEU A 213 13.16 9.04 -27.02
N ALA A 214 14.23 9.65 -26.48
CA ALA A 214 14.12 10.73 -25.51
C ALA A 214 13.40 11.97 -26.05
N ALA A 215 13.69 12.37 -27.29
CA ALA A 215 13.07 13.51 -27.94
C ALA A 215 11.59 13.23 -28.26
N GLN A 216 11.28 12.04 -28.77
CA GLN A 216 9.91 11.63 -29.08
C GLN A 216 9.03 11.57 -27.82
N ALA A 217 9.52 10.97 -26.73
CA ALA A 217 8.77 10.91 -25.47
C ALA A 217 8.51 12.31 -24.89
N ARG A 218 9.46 13.25 -25.03
CA ARG A 218 9.25 14.66 -24.66
C ARG A 218 8.18 15.33 -25.50
N ALA A 219 8.20 15.13 -26.82
CA ALA A 219 7.17 15.66 -27.71
C ALA A 219 5.77 15.12 -27.36
N GLN A 220 5.66 13.82 -27.07
CA GLN A 220 4.39 13.21 -26.64
C GLN A 220 3.85 13.79 -25.34
N VAL A 221 4.73 14.07 -24.37
CA VAL A 221 4.33 14.72 -23.10
C VAL A 221 3.87 16.16 -23.35
N LYS A 222 4.58 16.92 -24.19
CA LYS A 222 4.16 18.28 -24.59
C LYS A 222 2.79 18.28 -25.26
N ASP A 223 2.57 17.36 -26.20
CA ASP A 223 1.28 17.16 -26.86
C ASP A 223 0.16 16.80 -25.88
N ALA A 224 0.44 15.93 -24.91
CA ALA A 224 -0.53 15.53 -23.89
C ALA A 224 -0.92 16.72 -23.02
N ILE A 225 0.05 17.52 -22.56
CA ILE A 225 -0.19 18.73 -21.77
C ILE A 225 -1.00 19.75 -22.59
N ALA A 226 -0.66 19.96 -23.86
CA ALA A 226 -1.41 20.86 -24.75
C ALA A 226 -2.85 20.40 -24.99
N ARG A 227 -3.09 19.08 -25.09
CA ARG A 227 -4.44 18.51 -25.21
C ARG A 227 -5.28 18.67 -23.95
N GLU A 228 -4.64 18.72 -22.78
CA GLU A 228 -5.27 18.93 -21.48
C GLU A 228 -5.55 20.41 -21.17
N SER A 229 -4.71 21.32 -21.65
CA SER A 229 -4.92 22.77 -21.52
C SER A 229 -5.87 23.34 -22.59
N ALA A 230 -6.15 22.59 -23.66
CA ALA A 230 -7.15 22.97 -24.65
C ALA A 230 -8.57 22.95 -24.05
N PRO A 231 -9.42 23.97 -24.32
CA PRO A 231 -10.79 24.02 -23.83
C PRO A 231 -11.61 22.90 -24.49
N ARG A 232 -11.83 21.79 -23.77
CA ARG A 232 -12.68 20.69 -24.24
C ARG A 232 -14.12 20.83 -23.74
N SER A 233 -15.02 20.64 -24.71
CA SER A 233 -16.48 20.60 -24.58
C SER A 233 -16.97 19.56 -23.57
N SER A 234 -18.11 19.90 -22.97
CA SER A 234 -18.66 19.43 -21.70
C SER A 234 -19.18 17.98 -21.67
N TYR A 235 -18.46 16.95 -22.13
CA TYR A 235 -18.92 15.55 -21.96
C TYR A 235 -17.76 14.55 -21.86
N SER A 236 -17.13 14.45 -20.70
CA SER A 236 -16.32 13.28 -20.32
C SER A 236 -16.53 12.99 -18.84
N LEU A 237 -17.15 11.83 -18.57
CA LEU A 237 -17.50 11.33 -17.25
C LEU A 237 -16.28 10.68 -16.57
N LEU A 238 -16.01 11.10 -15.32
CA LEU A 238 -15.13 10.56 -14.26
C LEU A 238 -13.90 11.41 -13.87
N PRO A 239 -13.58 11.50 -12.54
CA PRO A 239 -13.69 12.78 -11.88
C PRO A 239 -12.50 13.11 -10.97
N TRP A 240 -11.26 13.09 -11.43
CA TRP A 240 -10.15 13.60 -10.61
C TRP A 240 -9.34 14.65 -11.38
N ARG A 241 -9.73 15.93 -11.26
CA ARG A 241 -8.82 17.06 -11.53
C ARG A 241 -9.05 18.20 -10.54
N TRP A 242 -7.97 18.54 -9.83
CA TRP A 242 -7.82 19.81 -9.13
C TRP A 242 -7.93 20.96 -10.14
N SER A 243 -8.94 21.81 -9.95
CA SER A 243 -9.10 23.06 -10.69
C SER A 243 -8.59 24.21 -9.83
N SER A 244 -7.39 24.72 -10.09
CA SER A 244 -7.03 26.07 -9.67
C SER A 244 -7.55 27.04 -10.74
N LYS A 245 -8.57 27.81 -10.35
CA LYS A 245 -9.18 28.85 -11.17
C LYS A 245 -8.13 29.93 -11.49
N LYS A 246 -7.90 30.19 -12.78
CA LYS A 246 -7.32 31.46 -13.23
C LYS A 246 -8.35 32.19 -14.08
N GLU A 247 -8.58 33.43 -13.71
CA GLU A 247 -9.46 34.37 -14.41
C GLU A 247 -8.86 34.70 -15.78
N ALA A 248 -9.76 34.75 -16.77
CA ALA A 248 -9.44 35.03 -18.14
C ALA A 248 -9.29 36.55 -18.35
N GLU A 249 -8.13 36.97 -18.83
CA GLU A 249 -8.01 38.21 -19.60
C GLU A 249 -7.58 37.87 -21.02
N ASN A 250 -8.34 38.42 -21.98
CA ASN A 250 -8.12 38.28 -23.41
C ASN A 250 -6.85 39.03 -23.83
N SER A 251 -5.86 38.30 -24.34
CA SER A 251 -4.99 38.81 -25.39
C SER A 251 -4.66 37.68 -26.36
N ILE A 252 -4.93 37.93 -27.63
CA ILE A 252 -4.48 37.11 -28.76
C ILE A 252 -2.97 37.30 -28.82
N ALA A 253 -2.20 36.31 -28.39
CA ALA A 253 -0.75 36.28 -28.51
C ALA A 253 -0.35 35.11 -29.42
N GLU A 254 0.54 35.43 -30.34
CA GLU A 254 1.06 34.60 -31.42
C GLU A 254 1.80 33.34 -30.90
N ASP A 255 2.06 32.44 -31.85
CA ASP A 255 2.64 31.08 -31.78
C ASP A 255 4.07 30.98 -31.19
N SER A 256 4.49 31.94 -30.36
CA SER A 256 5.83 32.06 -29.77
C SER A 256 5.89 31.75 -28.26
N ASP A 257 4.75 31.70 -27.56
CA ASP A 257 4.69 31.48 -26.10
C ASP A 257 4.65 30.00 -25.65
N LEU A 258 4.74 29.05 -26.59
CA LEU A 258 4.77 27.60 -26.27
C LEU A 258 6.18 27.02 -26.16
N GLN A 259 7.23 27.83 -26.35
CA GLN A 259 8.55 27.46 -25.87
C GLN A 259 8.58 27.68 -24.36
N MET A 260 8.48 26.60 -23.58
CA MET A 260 8.70 26.70 -22.13
C MET A 260 10.00 27.45 -21.88
N THR A 261 9.89 28.60 -21.21
CA THR A 261 11.06 29.37 -20.80
C THR A 261 11.90 28.54 -19.83
N ASP A 262 13.19 28.85 -19.66
CA ASP A 262 14.03 28.17 -18.66
C ASP A 262 13.42 28.21 -17.24
N SER A 263 12.57 29.20 -16.97
CA SER A 263 11.76 29.32 -15.75
C SER A 263 10.67 28.24 -15.65
N ASP A 264 9.98 27.94 -16.75
CA ASP A 264 8.94 26.91 -16.76
C ASP A 264 9.52 25.50 -16.77
N TRP A 265 10.68 25.30 -17.39
CA TRP A 265 11.45 24.08 -17.22
C TRP A 265 12.02 23.93 -15.81
N SER A 266 12.42 25.01 -15.15
CA SER A 266 12.83 24.95 -13.74
C SER A 266 11.67 24.56 -12.83
N LYS A 267 10.45 25.05 -13.08
CA LYS A 267 9.24 24.60 -12.37
C LYS A 267 8.91 23.14 -12.66
N LEU A 268 9.13 22.69 -13.89
CA LEU A 268 8.89 21.30 -14.28
C LEU A 268 9.97 20.37 -13.71
N ASP A 269 11.23 20.80 -13.64
CA ASP A 269 12.33 20.11 -12.95
C ASP A 269 12.11 20.08 -11.42
N GLU A 270 11.49 21.11 -10.84
CA GLU A 270 11.07 21.17 -9.43
C GLU A 270 9.86 20.26 -9.13
N VAL A 271 9.02 20.00 -10.14
CA VAL A 271 7.84 19.10 -10.06
C VAL A 271 8.24 17.65 -10.39
N MET A 272 9.18 17.44 -11.30
CA MET A 272 9.72 16.13 -11.70
C MET A 272 10.89 15.67 -10.82
N GLY A 273 11.40 16.52 -9.92
CA GLY A 273 12.50 16.19 -9.01
C GLY A 273 13.87 16.04 -9.67
N VAL A 274 14.08 16.59 -10.87
CA VAL A 274 15.30 16.36 -11.68
C VAL A 274 16.40 17.39 -11.40
N SER A 275 16.08 18.59 -10.92
CA SER A 275 17.07 19.62 -10.52
C SER A 275 17.27 19.73 -9.01
N ALA A 276 16.49 19.01 -8.21
CA ALA A 276 17.03 18.55 -6.96
C ALA A 276 18.18 17.62 -7.37
N SER A 277 19.41 18.00 -7.08
CA SER A 277 20.44 17.00 -6.81
C SER A 277 19.76 15.86 -6.03
N VAL A 278 20.21 14.63 -6.23
CA VAL A 278 19.77 13.43 -5.48
C VAL A 278 19.92 13.60 -3.94
N GLU A 279 20.33 14.79 -3.48
CA GLU A 279 20.47 15.26 -2.12
C GLU A 279 19.27 16.10 -1.61
N ASP A 280 18.38 16.60 -2.49
CA ASP A 280 17.29 17.54 -2.12
C ASP A 280 15.86 17.01 -2.43
N GLU A 281 15.72 15.71 -2.70
CA GLU A 281 14.60 14.97 -2.11
C GLU A 281 14.94 14.75 -0.63
N GLY A 282 14.98 15.85 0.12
CA GLY A 282 14.99 15.79 1.57
C GLY A 282 13.82 14.91 1.99
N ASP A 283 14.18 13.77 2.54
CA ASP A 283 13.34 12.67 2.98
C ASP A 283 11.94 13.18 3.38
N LEU A 284 10.87 12.66 2.78
CA LEU A 284 9.50 13.06 3.17
C LEU A 284 9.27 12.90 4.69
N SER A 285 10.08 12.06 5.34
CA SER A 285 10.21 11.91 6.80
C SER A 285 10.71 13.18 7.52
N ALA A 286 11.63 13.96 6.91
CA ALA A 286 12.20 15.19 7.45
C ALA A 286 11.19 16.34 7.49
N LEU A 287 10.13 16.26 6.68
CA LEU A 287 9.12 17.33 6.54
C LEU A 287 8.02 17.30 7.61
N GLY A 288 8.04 16.34 8.54
CA GLY A 288 7.09 16.32 9.64
C GLY A 288 5.72 15.76 9.26
N ILE A 289 5.34 14.63 9.86
CA ILE A 289 4.01 14.02 9.72
C ILE A 289 3.35 13.97 11.09
N GLU A 290 2.12 14.45 11.18
CA GLU A 290 1.26 14.29 12.35
C GLU A 290 0.05 13.43 11.98
N PHE A 291 -0.15 12.38 12.76
CA PHE A 291 -1.30 11.49 12.71
C PHE A 291 -2.09 11.64 13.99
N LYS A 292 -3.40 11.85 13.88
CA LYS A 292 -4.37 11.87 14.97
C LYS A 292 -5.47 10.89 14.62
N GLY A 293 -5.69 9.93 15.50
CA GLY A 293 -6.79 8.98 15.41
C GLY A 293 -7.61 9.04 16.68
N GLN A 294 -8.92 9.20 16.54
CA GLN A 294 -9.86 9.09 17.64
C GLN A 294 -10.94 8.07 17.29
N MET A 295 -11.30 7.23 18.25
CA MET A 295 -12.33 6.22 18.09
C MET A 295 -13.14 6.09 19.38
N ARG A 296 -14.47 6.25 19.30
CA ARG A 296 -15.32 6.24 20.49
C ARG A 296 -15.44 4.86 21.09
N ARG A 297 -15.65 3.85 20.25
CA ARG A 297 -15.76 2.46 20.68
C ARG A 297 -15.30 1.48 19.61
N VAL A 298 -14.58 0.44 20.04
CA VAL A 298 -14.34 -0.77 19.25
C VAL A 298 -14.89 -1.95 19.99
N SER A 299 -15.76 -2.72 19.36
CA SER A 299 -16.17 -4.02 19.85
C SER A 299 -15.65 -5.14 18.96
N TRP A 300 -15.20 -6.22 19.61
CA TRP A 300 -14.72 -7.44 19.00
C TRP A 300 -15.57 -8.59 19.54
N GLU A 301 -16.29 -9.27 18.66
CA GLU A 301 -17.15 -10.39 19.01
C GLU A 301 -16.62 -11.67 18.38
N LEU A 302 -16.48 -12.71 19.19
CA LEU A 302 -16.24 -14.07 18.73
C LEU A 302 -17.54 -14.86 18.81
N LYS A 303 -17.90 -15.53 17.72
CA LYS A 303 -19.13 -16.32 17.62
C LYS A 303 -18.83 -17.75 17.21
N ASP A 304 -19.41 -18.74 17.90
CA ASP A 304 -19.36 -20.14 17.45
C ASP A 304 -20.75 -20.62 17.06
N HIS A 305 -20.83 -21.68 16.27
CA HIS A 305 -22.10 -22.31 15.93
C HIS A 305 -22.38 -23.44 16.92
N ASP A 306 -23.58 -23.48 17.46
CA ASP A 306 -24.04 -24.58 18.29
C ASP A 306 -24.31 -25.85 17.45
N GLU A 307 -24.62 -26.98 18.08
CA GLU A 307 -24.95 -28.26 17.42
C GLU A 307 -26.09 -28.13 16.39
N HIS A 308 -26.99 -27.15 16.60
CA HIS A 308 -28.10 -26.82 15.72
C HIS A 308 -27.72 -25.79 14.63
N ASN A 309 -26.43 -25.50 14.46
CA ASN A 309 -25.87 -24.51 13.52
C ASN A 309 -26.39 -23.08 13.74
N VAL A 310 -26.72 -22.72 14.99
CA VAL A 310 -27.12 -21.36 15.38
C VAL A 310 -25.89 -20.61 15.90
N GLU A 311 -25.63 -19.40 15.39
CA GLU A 311 -24.54 -18.55 15.89
C GLU A 311 -24.80 -18.10 17.34
N ARG A 312 -23.84 -18.40 18.22
CA ARG A 312 -23.81 -18.02 19.63
C ARG A 312 -22.57 -17.17 19.90
N LEU A 313 -22.74 -16.08 20.65
CA LEU A 313 -21.62 -15.26 21.13
C LEU A 313 -20.80 -16.07 22.14
N VAL A 314 -19.48 -16.15 21.94
CA VAL A 314 -18.53 -16.75 22.88
C VAL A 314 -17.95 -15.67 23.79
N MET A 315 -17.51 -14.56 23.19
CA MET A 315 -16.86 -13.47 23.90
C MET A 315 -17.07 -12.16 23.15
N SER A 316 -17.26 -11.07 23.89
CA SER A 316 -17.34 -9.71 23.39
C SER A 316 -16.37 -8.81 24.17
N SER A 317 -15.33 -8.35 23.50
CA SER A 317 -14.37 -7.37 24.03
C SER A 317 -14.73 -5.98 23.52
N SER A 318 -14.81 -4.99 24.40
CA SER A 318 -15.13 -3.60 24.06
C SER A 318 -14.09 -2.65 24.63
N MET A 319 -13.46 -1.86 23.77
CA MET A 319 -12.58 -0.75 24.13
C MET A 319 -13.30 0.58 23.88
N ARG A 320 -13.20 1.52 24.80
CA ARG A 320 -13.81 2.86 24.70
C ARG A 320 -12.75 3.94 24.79
N GLY A 321 -12.98 5.03 24.05
CA GLY A 321 -12.10 6.20 24.06
C GLY A 321 -10.67 5.85 23.65
N ALA A 322 -10.52 5.22 22.48
CA ALA A 322 -9.20 4.95 21.92
C ALA A 322 -8.69 6.21 21.20
N HIS A 323 -7.55 6.71 21.62
CA HIS A 323 -6.89 7.87 21.05
C HIS A 323 -5.46 7.50 20.68
N ILE A 324 -5.04 7.88 19.49
CA ILE A 324 -3.67 7.76 19.03
C ILE A 324 -3.24 9.10 18.44
N ALA A 325 -2.09 9.61 18.87
CA ALA A 325 -1.48 10.76 18.23
C ALA A 325 0.00 10.47 18.05
N SER A 326 0.48 10.58 16.81
CA SER A 326 1.87 10.39 16.44
C SER A 326 2.35 11.63 15.71
N LYS A 327 3.50 12.15 16.10
CA LYS A 327 4.21 13.25 15.43
C LYS A 327 5.61 12.80 15.15
N SER A 328 6.03 12.81 13.89
CA SER A 328 7.38 12.43 13.50
C SER A 328 8.02 13.52 12.67
N TYR A 329 9.24 13.92 13.01
CA TYR A 329 10.04 14.95 12.34
C TYR A 329 11.47 14.44 12.16
N GLY A 330 11.84 14.06 10.93
CA GLY A 330 13.12 13.41 10.68
C GLY A 330 13.28 12.18 11.56
N ASP A 331 14.32 12.16 12.38
CA ASP A 331 14.63 11.05 13.28
C ASP A 331 13.82 11.09 14.60
N HIS A 332 13.20 12.23 14.94
CA HIS A 332 12.41 12.37 16.16
C HIS A 332 10.98 11.90 15.96
N ALA A 333 10.45 11.11 16.89
CA ALA A 333 9.06 10.68 16.86
C ALA A 333 8.47 10.68 18.27
N GLU A 334 7.30 11.31 18.43
CA GLU A 334 6.50 11.29 19.65
C GLU A 334 5.19 10.58 19.33
N THR A 335 4.91 9.48 20.01
CA THR A 335 3.68 8.70 19.83
C THR A 335 2.99 8.52 21.17
N THR A 336 1.71 8.86 21.21
CA THR A 336 0.84 8.67 22.35
C THR A 336 -0.32 7.78 21.96
N LEU A 337 -0.61 6.77 22.77
CA LEU A 337 -1.75 5.87 22.65
C LEU A 337 -2.46 5.84 24.00
N SER A 338 -3.77 6.08 24.02
CA SER A 338 -4.58 5.90 25.22
C SER A 338 -5.86 5.14 24.92
N ILE A 339 -6.27 4.33 25.88
CA ILE A 339 -7.56 3.64 25.91
C ILE A 339 -8.18 3.98 27.26
N ASP A 340 -9.36 4.60 27.24
CA ASP A 340 -9.99 5.05 28.47
C ASP A 340 -10.53 3.88 29.29
N ALA A 341 -11.26 2.97 28.66
CA ALA A 341 -11.82 1.80 29.34
C ALA A 341 -11.78 0.56 28.45
N TRP A 342 -11.55 -0.58 29.07
CA TRP A 342 -11.59 -1.88 28.41
C TRP A 342 -12.42 -2.86 29.24
N THR A 343 -13.41 -3.46 28.59
CA THR A 343 -14.24 -4.50 29.17
C THR A 343 -14.24 -5.74 28.29
N CYS A 344 -14.34 -6.92 28.88
CA CYS A 344 -14.58 -8.15 28.15
C CYS A 344 -15.70 -8.94 28.83
N ASP A 345 -16.70 -9.31 28.05
CA ASP A 345 -17.93 -9.95 28.47
C ASP A 345 -18.10 -11.29 27.77
N THR A 346 -18.59 -12.28 28.50
CA THR A 346 -19.07 -13.57 27.97
C THR A 346 -20.60 -13.56 27.90
N THR A 347 -21.25 -14.69 27.59
CA THR A 347 -22.72 -14.75 27.61
C THR A 347 -23.33 -14.56 28.99
N SER A 348 -22.60 -14.90 30.06
CA SER A 348 -23.10 -14.93 31.43
C SER A 348 -22.49 -13.83 32.29
N GLU A 349 -21.21 -13.55 32.12
CA GLU A 349 -20.47 -12.70 33.06
C GLU A 349 -19.43 -11.80 32.38
N ARG A 350 -19.09 -10.71 33.08
CA ARG A 350 -18.00 -9.80 32.73
C ARG A 350 -16.69 -10.34 33.28
N ILE A 351 -15.78 -10.72 32.38
CA ILE A 351 -14.51 -11.40 32.72
C ILE A 351 -13.32 -10.46 32.80
N LEU A 352 -13.39 -9.25 32.21
CA LEU A 352 -12.31 -8.26 32.29
C LEU A 352 -12.90 -6.85 32.47
N VAL A 353 -12.34 -6.09 33.40
CA VAL A 353 -12.61 -4.65 33.56
C VAL A 353 -11.34 -3.89 33.85
N SER A 354 -11.10 -2.82 33.12
CA SER A 354 -10.04 -1.85 33.36
C SER A 354 -10.50 -0.43 32.99
N GLY A 355 -10.09 0.56 33.78
CA GLY A 355 -10.30 1.98 33.50
C GLY A 355 -11.69 2.57 33.79
N GLU A 356 -12.61 1.83 34.45
CA GLU A 356 -13.96 2.36 34.76
C GLU A 356 -13.96 3.45 35.85
N SER A 357 -12.92 3.52 36.70
CA SER A 357 -12.83 4.46 37.83
C SER A 357 -12.28 5.86 37.47
N GLY A 358 -12.21 6.21 36.18
CA GLY A 358 -11.79 7.53 35.69
C GLY A 358 -10.29 7.67 35.33
N ALA A 359 -9.47 6.63 35.55
CA ALA A 359 -8.13 6.53 34.99
C ALA A 359 -8.17 5.76 33.67
N SER A 360 -7.38 6.17 32.66
CA SER A 360 -7.30 5.44 31.39
C SER A 360 -6.79 4.00 31.62
N ALA A 361 -7.50 3.01 31.05
CA ALA A 361 -7.13 1.60 31.11
C ALA A 361 -5.67 1.34 30.65
N LEU A 362 -5.25 2.01 29.58
CA LEU A 362 -3.89 1.98 29.06
C LEU A 362 -3.50 3.36 28.56
N LYS A 363 -2.30 3.81 28.89
CA LYS A 363 -1.65 4.97 28.29
C LYS A 363 -0.20 4.63 27.99
N VAL A 364 0.23 4.79 26.75
CA VAL A 364 1.59 4.57 26.27
C VAL A 364 2.08 5.88 25.66
N GLU A 365 3.21 6.38 26.12
CA GLU A 365 3.91 7.54 25.57
C GLU A 365 5.29 7.04 25.11
N HIS A 366 5.61 7.23 23.84
CA HIS A 366 6.88 6.82 23.24
C HIS A 366 7.55 8.01 22.58
N HIS A 367 8.81 8.23 22.92
CA HIS A 367 9.62 9.33 22.42
C HIS A 367 10.91 8.77 21.84
N SER A 368 11.12 8.88 20.53
CA SER A 368 12.38 8.55 19.86
C SER A 368 13.28 9.77 19.83
N TYR A 369 14.55 9.58 20.23
CA TYR A 369 15.55 10.62 20.38
C TYR A 369 15.07 11.84 21.19
N PRO A 370 14.64 11.67 22.46
CA PRO A 370 14.26 12.80 23.30
C PRO A 370 15.39 13.85 23.39
N LEU A 371 15.10 15.09 22.96
CA LEU A 371 16.04 16.22 22.97
C LEU A 371 16.63 16.53 24.37
N GLU A 372 15.99 16.05 25.43
CA GLU A 372 16.31 16.37 26.82
C GLU A 372 17.18 15.32 27.54
N HIS A 373 17.40 14.13 26.93
CA HIS A 373 18.10 13.01 27.57
C HIS A 373 19.05 12.28 26.62
N GLU A 374 20.14 11.70 27.16
CA GLU A 374 21.05 10.78 26.44
C GLU A 374 20.40 9.39 26.23
N LEU A 375 19.20 9.35 25.69
CA LEU A 375 18.47 8.12 25.42
C LEU A 375 18.09 8.08 23.94
N ASP A 376 18.28 6.93 23.28
CA ASP A 376 17.86 6.74 21.89
C ASP A 376 16.32 6.64 21.78
N ALA A 377 15.65 6.14 22.82
CA ALA A 377 14.20 6.13 22.95
C ALA A 377 13.76 6.01 24.41
N SER A 378 12.61 6.60 24.75
CA SER A 378 11.91 6.37 26.02
C SER A 378 10.48 5.89 25.76
N VAL A 379 10.02 4.95 26.60
CA VAL A 379 8.66 4.42 26.56
C VAL A 379 8.09 4.43 27.98
N ASP A 380 7.06 5.24 28.19
CA ASP A 380 6.30 5.30 29.43
C ASP A 380 4.97 4.57 29.26
N VAL A 381 4.78 3.50 30.02
CA VAL A 381 3.55 2.70 30.01
C VAL A 381 2.85 2.83 31.35
N LYS A 382 1.62 3.35 31.33
CA LYS A 382 0.72 3.43 32.48
C LYS A 382 -0.49 2.55 32.23
N VAL A 383 -0.72 1.61 33.11
CA VAL A 383 -1.82 0.64 33.02
C VAL A 383 -2.66 0.75 34.28
N ALA A 384 -3.98 0.92 34.14
CA ALA A 384 -4.88 0.86 35.27
C ALA A 384 -5.03 -0.59 35.77
N PRO A 385 -5.32 -0.82 37.07
CA PRO A 385 -5.60 -2.16 37.57
C PRO A 385 -6.64 -2.88 36.71
N VAL A 386 -6.33 -4.11 36.31
CA VAL A 386 -7.21 -4.97 35.51
C VAL A 386 -7.74 -6.08 36.40
N TYR A 387 -9.06 -6.18 36.51
CA TYR A 387 -9.71 -7.28 37.21
C TYR A 387 -10.10 -8.34 36.20
N ILE A 388 -9.63 -9.57 36.40
CA ILE A 388 -9.92 -10.72 35.53
C ILE A 388 -10.60 -11.81 36.35
N ILE A 389 -11.74 -12.30 35.87
CA ILE A 389 -12.46 -13.44 36.45
C ILE A 389 -12.18 -14.66 35.58
N PHE A 390 -11.60 -15.70 36.17
CA PHE A 390 -11.30 -16.96 35.49
C PHE A 390 -12.31 -18.03 35.91
N GLU A 391 -13.14 -18.43 34.97
CA GLU A 391 -14.02 -19.59 35.12
C GLU A 391 -13.58 -20.69 34.15
N HIS A 392 -13.51 -21.94 34.64
CA HIS A 392 -13.09 -23.10 33.84
C HIS A 392 -13.92 -23.24 32.55
N GLY A 393 -15.24 -23.12 32.63
CA GLY A 393 -16.13 -23.26 31.47
C GLY A 393 -15.87 -22.22 30.38
N THR A 394 -15.51 -20.99 30.75
CA THR A 394 -15.15 -19.93 29.80
C THR A 394 -13.82 -20.22 29.10
N ILE A 395 -12.82 -20.72 29.83
CA ILE A 395 -11.51 -21.09 29.28
C ILE A 395 -11.65 -22.24 28.28
N ASP A 396 -12.46 -23.25 28.62
CA ASP A 396 -12.74 -24.38 27.72
C ASP A 396 -13.40 -23.91 26.43
N GLN A 397 -14.40 -23.03 26.52
CA GLN A 397 -15.08 -22.48 25.34
C GLN A 397 -14.13 -21.70 24.43
N LEU A 398 -13.27 -20.85 25.02
CA LEU A 398 -12.28 -20.10 24.25
C LEU A 398 -11.23 -21.02 23.62
N THR A 399 -10.75 -22.01 24.38
CA THR A 399 -9.77 -22.97 23.88
C THR A 399 -10.36 -23.83 22.76
N ASN A 400 -11.60 -24.26 22.90
CA ASN A 400 -12.34 -24.96 21.85
C ASN A 400 -12.51 -24.09 20.61
N PHE A 401 -12.84 -22.80 20.75
CA PHE A 401 -12.96 -21.87 19.62
C PHE A 401 -11.69 -21.82 18.77
N PHE A 402 -10.52 -21.69 19.40
CA PHE A 402 -9.22 -21.59 18.70
C PHE A 402 -8.62 -22.95 18.32
N SER A 403 -9.07 -24.04 18.92
CA SER A 403 -8.60 -25.38 18.54
C SER A 403 -9.04 -25.73 17.12
N SER A 404 -8.08 -26.09 16.26
CA SER A 404 -8.37 -26.61 14.93
C SER A 404 -8.59 -28.12 15.01
N THR A 405 -9.75 -28.60 14.56
CA THR A 405 -9.99 -30.03 14.35
C THR A 405 -9.49 -30.52 12.99
N ASP A 406 -9.30 -29.61 12.03
CA ASP A 406 -8.91 -29.95 10.66
C ASP A 406 -7.49 -29.48 10.35
N THR A 407 -6.58 -30.46 10.31
CA THR A 407 -5.23 -30.50 9.71
C THR A 407 -4.01 -29.91 10.43
N PRO A 408 -2.87 -30.63 10.38
CA PRO A 408 -1.60 -30.23 10.97
C PRO A 408 -1.00 -29.06 10.17
N GLN A 409 -0.76 -27.95 10.84
CA GLN A 409 0.08 -26.88 10.30
C GLN A 409 1.52 -27.40 10.16
N ALA A 410 1.91 -27.78 8.95
CA ALA A 410 3.32 -27.67 8.59
C ALA A 410 3.63 -26.16 8.51
N ASN A 411 4.01 -25.58 9.65
CA ASN A 411 4.51 -24.21 9.73
C ASN A 411 5.82 -24.11 8.94
N LEU A 412 5.72 -23.85 7.63
CA LEU A 412 6.88 -23.59 6.77
C LEU A 412 7.64 -22.33 7.20
N THR A 413 7.03 -21.48 8.03
CA THR A 413 7.65 -20.32 8.68
C THR A 413 8.64 -20.73 9.76
N SER A 414 8.34 -21.74 10.58
CA SER A 414 9.28 -22.21 11.62
C SER A 414 10.49 -22.94 11.02
N LEU A 415 10.36 -23.51 9.83
CA LEU A 415 11.49 -24.07 9.07
C LEU A 415 12.35 -22.98 8.40
N GLN A 416 11.82 -21.76 8.24
CA GLN A 416 12.56 -20.64 7.67
C GLN A 416 13.59 -20.07 8.65
N ASP A 417 13.27 -20.02 9.94
CA ASP A 417 14.19 -19.55 10.97
C ASP A 417 15.31 -20.58 11.25
N GLN A 418 15.02 -21.88 11.13
CA GLN A 418 16.02 -22.94 11.26
C GLN A 418 16.98 -23.08 10.08
N ALA A 419 16.68 -22.47 8.92
CA ALA A 419 17.55 -22.53 7.73
C ALA A 419 18.54 -21.35 7.66
N VAL A 420 18.48 -20.42 8.62
CA VAL A 420 19.36 -19.25 8.71
C VAL A 420 20.45 -19.43 9.78
N GLU A 421 20.31 -20.44 10.66
CA GLU A 421 21.41 -21.02 11.44
C GLU A 421 22.17 -22.06 10.61
#